data_AF-A0A950BTL9-F1
#
_entry.id   AF-A0A950BTL9-F1
#
_cell.length_a   1.000
_cell.length_b   1.000
_cell.length_c   1.000
_cell.angle_alpha   90.00
_cell.angle_beta   90.00
_cell.angle_gamma   90.00
#
_symmetry.space_group_name_H-M   'P 1'
#
loop_
_entity.id
_entity.type
_entity.pdbx_description
1 polymer ?
#
loop_
_entity_poly.entity_id
_entity_poly.type
_entity_poly.pdbx_seq_one_letter_code
_entity_poly.pdbx_strand_id
1 'polypeptide(L)'
;MSHTKNKSGTPRFQVGDKVRVNYGVIDPDFPDIPLGGWSGTVTEVEQADDQITYEIKWNKRTLNGMHPVYLKRCERDGLEMESMRLGEEDIEPDDGTQVSLEQPTQIKTPPLSERDQDDRVRMALGLTHDDPLPEISLETLLTYHRYLTANLKFPFNAYCGEEEVGPFSRKRATMTVTGLLDPVREGLGVEDGLVCKGRGRGDEIEVPLAEIEAGKNPNFKLISDYAYWFYNWPCRDESEIDREDDGQDIGSEISPPGMLIFTKAVLLCVVGGGILGATIGAALKTFNGAGLAALIGGIPLGMIGALILGRYGIIAGAVNRLRFGAFLGAVLGSLGGGLVGVVAGLTVVALPWSLLGLIAGMFLGPYVLPQKQRRLVSLRAASFGTCGGLLISAFRHDQARATAGAVSGAITGLVAAAVLLLLLIGAVYLIPRTPMGDDEEDEVFEKVGEEDEDHGGGLRLRRF
;
A
#
# COMPACT_ATOMS: atom_id res chain seq x y z
N MET A 1 -33.68 -1.28 -42.35
CA MET A 1 -34.92 -0.57 -41.94
C MET A 1 -34.50 0.68 -41.21
N SER A 2 -34.99 1.83 -41.62
CA SER A 2 -34.60 3.16 -41.13
C SER A 2 -35.18 3.38 -39.74
N HIS A 3 -34.35 3.37 -38.69
CA HIS A 3 -34.76 3.72 -37.33
C HIS A 3 -35.06 5.23 -37.26
N THR A 4 -36.33 5.54 -37.03
CA THR A 4 -36.83 6.90 -36.80
C THR A 4 -36.24 7.40 -35.48
N LYS A 5 -35.24 8.30 -35.55
CA LYS A 5 -34.77 9.06 -34.38
C LYS A 5 -35.94 9.85 -33.79
N ASN A 6 -36.45 9.40 -32.64
CA ASN A 6 -37.36 10.21 -31.84
C ASN A 6 -36.55 11.34 -31.21
N LYS A 7 -37.04 12.56 -31.39
CA LYS A 7 -36.44 13.81 -30.90
C LYS A 7 -36.70 13.99 -29.40
N SER A 8 -35.65 14.31 -28.65
CA SER A 8 -35.65 15.12 -27.42
C SER A 8 -36.89 14.96 -26.49
N GLY A 9 -37.10 13.74 -25.99
CA GLY A 9 -38.20 13.40 -25.10
C GLY A 9 -37.88 13.66 -23.63
N THR A 10 -38.91 13.97 -22.84
CA THR A 10 -38.84 13.83 -21.38
C THR A 10 -38.54 12.37 -21.03
N PRO A 11 -37.70 12.07 -20.02
CA PRO A 11 -37.43 10.69 -19.61
C PRO A 11 -38.73 9.92 -19.32
N ARG A 12 -38.88 8.74 -19.90
CA ARG A 12 -40.03 7.85 -19.69
C ARG A 12 -40.10 7.29 -18.26
N PHE A 13 -38.94 7.08 -17.65
CA PHE A 13 -38.78 6.56 -16.29
C PHE A 13 -38.11 7.59 -15.37
N GLN A 14 -38.38 7.48 -14.08
CA GLN A 14 -37.79 8.30 -13.02
C GLN A 14 -37.00 7.45 -12.03
N VAL A 15 -36.14 8.10 -11.24
CA VAL A 15 -35.43 7.44 -10.13
C VAL A 15 -36.43 6.79 -9.17
N GLY A 16 -36.22 5.51 -8.86
CA GLY A 16 -37.10 4.68 -8.05
C GLY A 16 -38.07 3.81 -8.85
N ASP A 17 -38.23 4.04 -10.15
CA ASP A 17 -39.06 3.18 -10.99
C ASP A 17 -38.44 1.78 -11.15
N LYS A 18 -39.31 0.76 -11.17
CA LYS A 18 -38.90 -0.62 -11.44
C LYS A 18 -38.98 -0.90 -12.92
N VAL A 19 -37.89 -1.41 -13.45
CA VAL A 19 -37.73 -1.66 -14.88
C VAL A 19 -37.18 -3.06 -15.13
N ARG A 20 -37.51 -3.59 -16.30
CA ARG A 20 -37.05 -4.88 -16.82
C ARG A 20 -36.42 -4.65 -18.19
N VAL A 21 -35.35 -5.38 -18.47
CA VAL A 21 -34.67 -5.35 -19.76
C VAL A 21 -35.45 -6.16 -20.79
N ASN A 22 -35.64 -5.59 -21.98
CA ASN A 22 -36.31 -6.22 -23.10
C ASN A 22 -35.56 -7.48 -23.56
N TYR A 23 -36.31 -8.49 -24.04
CA TYR A 23 -35.71 -9.71 -24.60
C TYR A 23 -34.85 -9.41 -25.83
N GLY A 24 -33.69 -10.06 -25.93
CA GLY A 24 -32.75 -9.87 -27.02
C GLY A 24 -31.80 -8.66 -26.88
N VAL A 25 -31.95 -7.86 -25.82
CA VAL A 25 -30.92 -6.88 -25.43
C VAL A 25 -29.69 -7.65 -24.95
N ILE A 26 -28.54 -7.24 -25.47
CA ILE A 26 -27.24 -7.81 -25.12
C ILE A 26 -26.46 -6.84 -24.25
N ASP A 27 -25.54 -7.39 -23.48
CA ASP A 27 -24.61 -6.59 -22.69
C ASP A 27 -23.70 -5.75 -23.62
N PRO A 28 -23.52 -4.45 -23.33
CA PRO A 28 -22.71 -3.56 -24.16
C PRO A 28 -21.21 -3.94 -24.15
N ASP A 29 -20.73 -4.49 -23.04
CA ASP A 29 -19.34 -4.92 -22.86
C ASP A 29 -19.15 -6.39 -23.29
N PHE A 30 -20.19 -7.21 -23.17
CA PHE A 30 -20.17 -8.65 -23.46
C PHE A 30 -21.26 -9.09 -24.45
N PRO A 31 -21.01 -9.00 -25.77
CA PRO A 31 -22.03 -9.30 -26.80
C PRO A 31 -22.60 -10.73 -26.82
N ASP A 32 -21.98 -11.68 -26.10
CA ASP A 32 -22.46 -13.06 -25.92
C ASP A 32 -23.30 -13.27 -24.64
N ILE A 33 -23.50 -12.22 -23.84
CA ILE A 33 -24.31 -12.22 -22.62
C ILE A 33 -25.66 -11.52 -22.90
N PRO A 34 -26.77 -12.26 -22.97
CA PRO A 34 -28.09 -11.65 -23.08
C PRO A 34 -28.56 -11.14 -21.72
N LEU A 35 -29.18 -9.96 -21.72
CA LEU A 35 -29.72 -9.30 -20.53
C LEU A 35 -31.24 -9.42 -20.43
N GLY A 36 -31.90 -10.05 -21.41
CA GLY A 36 -33.36 -10.14 -21.47
C GLY A 36 -33.99 -10.70 -20.19
N GLY A 37 -34.99 -10.00 -19.68
CA GLY A 37 -35.72 -10.36 -18.47
C GLY A 37 -35.05 -9.96 -17.15
N TRP A 38 -33.83 -9.40 -17.18
CA TRP A 38 -33.18 -8.84 -16.00
C TRP A 38 -34.00 -7.67 -15.48
N SER A 39 -34.18 -7.55 -14.16
CA SER A 39 -34.92 -6.43 -13.59
C SER A 39 -34.24 -5.78 -12.39
N GLY A 40 -34.58 -4.51 -12.19
CA GLY A 40 -33.90 -3.63 -11.26
C GLY A 40 -34.71 -2.37 -10.96
N THR A 41 -34.03 -1.39 -10.36
CA THR A 41 -34.60 -0.09 -10.01
C THR A 41 -33.71 1.00 -10.56
N VAL A 42 -34.32 2.00 -11.21
CA VAL A 42 -33.60 3.16 -11.73
C VAL A 42 -33.02 3.96 -10.56
N THR A 43 -31.70 4.15 -10.54
CA THR A 43 -30.99 4.93 -9.52
C THR A 43 -30.58 6.30 -10.04
N GLU A 44 -30.33 6.42 -11.34
CA GLU A 44 -29.93 7.67 -11.99
C GLU A 44 -30.52 7.76 -13.41
N VAL A 45 -30.79 8.98 -13.84
CA VAL A 45 -31.26 9.30 -15.20
C VAL A 45 -30.33 10.35 -15.78
N GLU A 46 -29.64 10.01 -16.86
CA GLU A 46 -28.72 10.90 -17.56
C GLU A 46 -29.28 11.24 -18.94
N GLN A 47 -29.22 12.51 -19.31
CA GLN A 47 -29.66 13.01 -20.61
C GLN A 47 -28.52 13.80 -21.25
N ALA A 48 -27.93 13.22 -22.30
CA ALA A 48 -26.85 13.81 -23.07
C ALA A 48 -27.11 13.61 -24.57
N ASP A 49 -26.87 14.64 -25.38
CA ASP A 49 -26.88 14.57 -26.86
C ASP A 49 -28.09 13.84 -27.50
N ASP A 50 -29.31 14.17 -27.03
CA ASP A 50 -30.57 13.55 -27.44
C ASP A 50 -30.71 12.04 -27.12
N GLN A 51 -29.83 11.48 -26.28
CA GLN A 51 -29.94 10.13 -25.72
C GLN A 51 -30.27 10.20 -24.22
N ILE A 52 -31.12 9.28 -23.79
CA ILE A 52 -31.48 9.12 -22.38
C ILE A 52 -31.00 7.74 -21.95
N THR A 53 -30.14 7.71 -20.94
CA THR A 53 -29.62 6.49 -20.34
C THR A 53 -30.03 6.41 -18.89
N TYR A 54 -30.33 5.19 -18.45
CA TYR A 54 -30.78 4.89 -17.11
C TYR A 54 -29.74 4.04 -16.42
N GLU A 55 -29.26 4.47 -15.25
CA GLU A 55 -28.53 3.59 -14.37
C GLU A 55 -29.52 2.75 -13.58
N ILE A 56 -29.39 1.42 -13.70
CA ILE A 56 -30.32 0.46 -13.13
C ILE A 56 -29.56 -0.38 -12.13
N LYS A 57 -29.96 -0.31 -10.86
CA LYS A 57 -29.47 -1.23 -9.83
C LYS A 57 -30.27 -2.53 -9.90
N TRP A 58 -29.58 -3.64 -10.11
CA TRP A 58 -30.19 -4.95 -10.24
C TRP A 58 -30.83 -5.42 -8.93
N ASN A 59 -32.00 -6.05 -9.02
CA ASN A 59 -32.64 -6.64 -7.85
C ASN A 59 -32.03 -8.01 -7.49
N LYS A 60 -32.35 -8.51 -6.29
CA LYS A 60 -31.83 -9.81 -5.80
C LYS A 60 -32.11 -10.98 -6.72
N ARG A 61 -33.24 -10.97 -7.43
CA ARG A 61 -33.59 -12.07 -8.33
C ARG A 61 -32.66 -12.09 -9.54
N THR A 62 -32.40 -10.92 -10.13
CA THR A 62 -31.46 -10.77 -11.23
C THR A 62 -30.07 -11.19 -10.79
N LEU A 63 -29.57 -10.64 -9.67
CA LEU A 63 -28.25 -10.98 -9.12
C LEU A 63 -28.09 -12.48 -8.87
N ASN A 64 -29.09 -13.14 -8.29
CA ASN A 64 -29.05 -14.59 -8.03
C ASN A 64 -29.17 -15.44 -9.32
N GLY A 65 -29.69 -14.87 -10.40
CA GLY A 65 -29.89 -15.55 -11.68
C GLY A 65 -28.87 -15.19 -12.75
N MET A 66 -27.94 -14.28 -12.46
CA MET A 66 -26.81 -13.94 -13.32
C MET A 66 -25.96 -15.17 -13.59
N HIS A 67 -25.56 -15.35 -14.85
CA HIS A 67 -24.71 -16.46 -15.21
C HIS A 67 -23.30 -16.27 -14.60
N PRO A 68 -22.67 -17.30 -14.01
CA PRO A 68 -21.37 -17.15 -13.34
C PRO A 68 -20.25 -16.57 -14.21
N VAL A 69 -20.32 -16.76 -15.53
CA VAL A 69 -19.35 -16.18 -16.47
C VAL A 69 -19.44 -14.65 -16.55
N TYR A 70 -20.64 -14.07 -16.44
CA TYR A 70 -20.79 -12.62 -16.38
C TYR A 70 -20.07 -12.05 -15.15
N LEU A 71 -20.33 -12.64 -13.98
CA LEU A 71 -19.70 -12.21 -12.72
C LEU A 71 -18.16 -12.29 -12.79
N LYS A 72 -17.62 -13.38 -13.32
CA LYS A 72 -16.17 -13.55 -13.50
C LYS A 72 -15.57 -12.51 -14.43
N ARG A 73 -16.24 -12.16 -15.52
CA ARG A 73 -15.76 -11.16 -16.47
C ARG A 73 -15.84 -9.75 -15.90
N CYS A 74 -16.90 -9.40 -15.18
CA CYS A 74 -16.98 -8.12 -14.48
C CYS A 74 -15.86 -7.96 -13.44
N GLU A 75 -15.61 -9.00 -12.63
CA GLU A 75 -14.52 -8.99 -11.64
C GLU A 75 -13.14 -8.84 -12.31
N ARG A 76 -12.90 -9.56 -13.42
CA ARG A 76 -11.66 -9.48 -14.20
C ARG A 76 -11.45 -8.09 -14.80
N ASP A 77 -12.49 -7.52 -15.40
CA ASP A 77 -12.40 -6.27 -16.16
C ASP A 77 -12.60 -5.03 -15.28
N GLY A 78 -12.84 -5.22 -13.97
CA GLY A 78 -13.09 -4.13 -13.03
C GLY A 78 -14.43 -3.41 -13.27
N LEU A 79 -15.40 -4.11 -13.85
CA LEU A 79 -16.73 -3.57 -14.15
C LEU A 79 -17.69 -3.76 -12.96
N GLU A 80 -18.59 -2.80 -12.79
CA GLU A 80 -19.64 -2.85 -11.78
C GLU A 80 -20.65 -3.95 -12.13
N MET A 81 -20.92 -4.85 -11.18
CA MET A 81 -21.82 -5.99 -11.40
C MET A 81 -23.23 -5.75 -10.84
N GLU A 82 -23.39 -4.80 -9.91
CA GLU A 82 -24.67 -4.52 -9.27
C GLU A 82 -25.55 -3.51 -10.01
N SER A 83 -24.97 -2.73 -10.93
CA SER A 83 -25.71 -1.79 -11.76
C SER A 83 -25.23 -1.79 -13.22
N MET A 84 -26.03 -1.20 -14.10
CA MET A 84 -25.70 -1.03 -15.51
C MET A 84 -26.42 0.19 -16.08
N ARG A 85 -25.83 0.82 -17.09
CA ARG A 85 -26.45 1.89 -17.86
C ARG A 85 -27.04 1.34 -19.15
N LEU A 86 -28.35 1.52 -19.35
CA LEU A 86 -29.07 1.07 -20.55
C LEU A 86 -29.90 2.20 -21.16
N GLY A 87 -30.16 2.12 -22.47
CA GLY A 87 -30.98 3.08 -23.20
C GLY A 87 -32.47 2.95 -22.88
N GLU A 88 -33.26 4.00 -23.15
CA GLU A 88 -34.71 4.01 -22.94
C GLU A 88 -35.43 2.91 -23.74
N GLU A 89 -34.91 2.57 -24.93
CA GLU A 89 -35.44 1.53 -25.83
C GLU A 89 -35.18 0.11 -25.34
N ASP A 90 -34.20 -0.09 -24.47
CA ASP A 90 -33.77 -1.41 -24.00
C ASP A 90 -34.56 -1.88 -22.79
N ILE A 91 -35.38 -1.02 -22.20
CA ILE A 91 -36.09 -1.28 -20.96
C ILE A 91 -37.61 -1.05 -21.06
N GLU A 92 -38.34 -1.81 -20.25
CA GLU A 92 -39.79 -1.76 -20.08
C GLU A 92 -40.17 -1.67 -18.60
N PRO A 93 -41.37 -1.19 -18.25
CA PRO A 93 -41.83 -1.19 -16.86
C PRO A 93 -41.90 -2.61 -16.28
N ASP A 94 -41.34 -2.83 -15.08
CA ASP A 94 -41.45 -4.10 -14.36
C ASP A 94 -42.70 -4.12 -13.48
N ASP A 95 -43.74 -4.82 -13.94
CA ASP A 95 -45.00 -5.05 -13.23
C ASP A 95 -44.90 -6.12 -12.12
N GLY A 96 -43.71 -6.71 -11.92
CA GLY A 96 -43.48 -7.81 -10.99
C GLY A 96 -43.83 -9.20 -11.56
N THR A 97 -44.26 -9.29 -12.81
CA THR A 97 -44.51 -10.58 -13.47
C THR A 97 -43.22 -11.40 -13.55
N GLN A 98 -43.32 -12.68 -13.20
CA GLN A 98 -42.17 -13.57 -13.20
C GLN A 98 -41.78 -14.00 -14.63
N VAL A 99 -40.70 -13.41 -15.14
CA VAL A 99 -40.18 -13.66 -16.49
C VAL A 99 -38.82 -14.39 -16.44
N SER A 100 -38.60 -15.42 -17.27
CA SER A 100 -37.33 -16.16 -17.26
C SER A 100 -36.19 -15.26 -17.74
N LEU A 101 -35.07 -15.23 -16.99
CA LEU A 101 -33.86 -14.56 -17.45
C LEU A 101 -33.31 -15.30 -18.67
N GLU A 102 -32.94 -14.57 -19.72
CA GLU A 102 -32.16 -15.14 -20.80
C GLU A 102 -30.80 -15.61 -20.25
N GLN A 103 -30.37 -16.79 -20.69
CA GLN A 103 -29.10 -17.38 -20.29
C GLN A 103 -28.19 -17.48 -21.51
N PRO A 104 -26.89 -17.17 -21.37
CA PRO A 104 -25.95 -17.30 -22.47
C PRO A 104 -25.83 -18.77 -22.89
N THR A 105 -26.09 -19.06 -24.17
CA THR A 105 -26.02 -20.43 -24.73
C THR A 105 -24.75 -20.69 -25.53
N GLN A 106 -24.01 -19.64 -25.90
CA GLN A 106 -22.80 -19.70 -26.71
C GLN A 106 -21.73 -18.77 -26.17
N ILE A 107 -21.23 -19.08 -24.97
CA ILE A 107 -20.14 -18.34 -24.35
C ILE A 107 -18.89 -18.52 -25.20
N LYS A 108 -18.34 -17.41 -25.71
CA LYS A 108 -17.11 -17.40 -26.48
C LYS A 108 -15.99 -16.89 -25.59
N THR A 109 -15.16 -17.79 -25.08
CA THR A 109 -13.91 -17.43 -24.43
C THR A 109 -12.89 -17.02 -25.50
N PRO A 110 -12.37 -15.77 -25.45
CA PRO A 110 -11.26 -15.39 -26.30
C PRO A 110 -10.04 -16.30 -26.07
N PRO A 111 -9.21 -16.56 -27.09
CA PRO A 111 -7.94 -17.25 -26.88
C PRO A 111 -7.00 -16.37 -26.06
N LEU A 112 -6.20 -16.99 -25.18
CA LEU A 112 -5.17 -16.31 -24.40
C LEU A 112 -4.12 -15.68 -25.32
N SER A 113 -3.73 -14.45 -25.00
CA SER A 113 -2.76 -13.67 -25.75
C SER A 113 -1.36 -13.77 -25.15
N GLU A 114 -0.35 -14.15 -25.95
CA GLU A 114 1.05 -14.09 -25.50
C GLU A 114 1.58 -12.66 -25.29
N ARG A 115 0.85 -11.64 -25.73
CA ARG A 115 1.24 -10.23 -25.59
C ARG A 115 0.77 -9.64 -24.27
N ASP A 116 -0.37 -10.11 -23.78
CA ASP A 116 -0.93 -9.72 -22.50
C ASP A 116 -0.20 -10.45 -21.35
N GLN A 117 0.08 -9.77 -20.25
CA GLN A 117 0.87 -10.35 -19.14
C GLN A 117 0.02 -11.27 -18.28
N ASP A 118 -1.22 -10.91 -18.00
CA ASP A 118 -2.15 -11.72 -17.22
C ASP A 118 -2.47 -13.01 -17.94
N ASP A 119 -2.69 -12.96 -19.26
CA ASP A 119 -2.93 -14.16 -20.07
C ASP A 119 -1.74 -15.13 -20.05
N ARG A 120 -0.51 -14.64 -19.91
CA ARG A 120 0.66 -15.52 -19.73
C ARG A 120 0.69 -16.18 -18.37
N VAL A 121 0.29 -15.46 -17.33
CA VAL A 121 0.10 -16.02 -15.98
C VAL A 121 -1.03 -17.06 -16.00
N ARG A 122 -2.16 -16.77 -16.68
CA ARG A 122 -3.27 -17.71 -16.89
C ARG A 122 -2.81 -18.97 -17.63
N MET A 123 -2.01 -18.82 -18.69
CA MET A 123 -1.43 -19.97 -19.41
C MET A 123 -0.56 -20.82 -18.49
N ALA A 124 0.26 -20.21 -17.65
CA ALA A 124 1.11 -20.91 -16.69
C ALA A 124 0.30 -21.70 -15.64
N LEU A 125 -0.87 -21.19 -15.28
CA LEU A 125 -1.78 -21.76 -14.29
C LEU A 125 -2.86 -22.68 -14.91
N GLY A 126 -2.92 -22.79 -16.24
CA GLY A 126 -3.93 -23.59 -16.94
C GLY A 126 -5.34 -22.99 -16.91
N LEU A 127 -5.44 -21.67 -16.80
CA LEU A 127 -6.70 -20.91 -16.73
C LEU A 127 -7.16 -20.48 -18.12
N THR A 128 -8.43 -20.09 -18.24
CA THR A 128 -8.99 -19.47 -19.47
C THR A 128 -8.95 -17.96 -19.38
N HIS A 129 -9.12 -17.27 -20.51
CA HIS A 129 -9.16 -15.79 -20.53
C HIS A 129 -10.25 -15.19 -19.63
N ASP A 130 -11.34 -15.92 -19.39
CA ASP A 130 -12.45 -15.50 -18.53
C ASP A 130 -12.23 -15.80 -17.05
N ASP A 131 -11.13 -16.46 -16.67
CA ASP A 131 -10.80 -16.69 -15.27
C ASP A 131 -9.97 -15.53 -14.70
N PRO A 132 -10.29 -15.04 -13.49
CA PRO A 132 -9.46 -14.06 -12.81
C PRO A 132 -8.10 -14.67 -12.45
N LEU A 133 -7.08 -13.82 -12.24
CA LEU A 133 -5.82 -14.29 -11.69
C LEU A 133 -6.04 -14.72 -10.23
N PRO A 134 -5.70 -15.98 -9.88
CA PRO A 134 -6.03 -16.51 -8.57
C PRO A 134 -5.10 -15.96 -7.51
N GLU A 135 -5.57 -16.06 -6.27
CA GLU A 135 -4.79 -15.74 -5.07
C GLU A 135 -3.52 -16.58 -4.98
N ILE A 136 -2.49 -16.02 -4.34
CA ILE A 136 -1.28 -16.78 -4.04
C ILE A 136 -1.61 -17.73 -2.89
N SER A 137 -1.61 -19.03 -3.20
CA SER A 137 -1.78 -20.12 -2.27
C SER A 137 -0.69 -21.15 -2.51
N LEU A 138 -0.53 -22.09 -1.59
CA LEU A 138 0.42 -23.19 -1.79
C LEU A 138 0.11 -23.97 -3.09
N GLU A 139 -1.16 -24.16 -3.43
CA GLU A 139 -1.57 -24.87 -4.64
C GLU A 139 -1.20 -24.12 -5.93
N THR A 140 -1.47 -22.80 -5.98
CA THR A 140 -1.16 -21.98 -7.15
C THR A 140 0.34 -21.81 -7.32
N LEU A 141 1.09 -21.62 -6.22
CA LEU A 141 2.57 -21.60 -6.23
C LEU A 141 3.16 -22.93 -6.73
N LEU A 142 2.66 -24.08 -6.28
CA LEU A 142 3.14 -25.38 -6.75
C LEU A 142 2.84 -25.61 -8.23
N THR A 143 1.68 -25.14 -8.70
CA THR A 143 1.33 -25.18 -10.13
C THR A 143 2.29 -24.32 -10.95
N TYR A 144 2.53 -23.09 -10.51
CA TYR A 144 3.47 -22.18 -11.15
C TYR A 144 4.91 -22.70 -11.10
N HIS A 145 5.33 -23.31 -9.99
CA HIS A 145 6.64 -23.95 -9.85
C HIS A 145 6.85 -25.07 -10.88
N ARG A 146 5.85 -25.94 -11.07
CA ARG A 146 5.91 -26.99 -12.10
C ARG A 146 6.05 -26.40 -13.50
N TYR A 147 5.28 -25.36 -13.80
CA TYR A 147 5.36 -24.64 -15.06
C TYR A 147 6.75 -24.04 -15.29
N LEU A 148 7.30 -23.30 -14.33
CA LEU A 148 8.61 -22.69 -14.46
C LEU A 148 9.73 -23.71 -14.54
N THR A 149 9.67 -24.80 -13.77
CA THR A 149 10.67 -25.88 -13.83
C THR A 149 10.72 -26.52 -15.22
N ALA A 150 9.59 -26.64 -15.90
CA ALA A 150 9.51 -27.20 -17.25
C ALA A 150 9.97 -26.21 -18.35
N ASN A 151 9.86 -24.90 -18.11
CA ASN A 151 10.05 -23.88 -19.15
C ASN A 151 11.33 -23.04 -19.00
N LEU A 152 11.88 -22.90 -17.79
CA LEU A 152 13.12 -22.18 -17.55
C LEU A 152 14.31 -22.98 -18.09
N LYS A 153 15.22 -22.28 -18.79
CA LYS A 153 16.46 -22.85 -19.30
C LYS A 153 17.59 -22.62 -18.33
N PHE A 154 18.01 -23.66 -17.63
CA PHE A 154 19.15 -23.63 -16.71
C PHE A 154 20.44 -24.14 -17.37
N PRO A 155 21.62 -23.68 -16.93
CA PRO A 155 21.83 -22.53 -16.04
C PRO A 155 21.71 -21.20 -16.80
N PHE A 156 21.40 -20.12 -16.08
CA PHE A 156 21.37 -18.76 -16.67
C PHE A 156 21.90 -17.70 -15.69
N ASN A 157 22.34 -16.57 -16.23
CA ASN A 157 22.81 -15.44 -15.41
C ASN A 157 21.67 -14.49 -15.06
N ALA A 158 21.64 -14.06 -13.80
CA ALA A 158 20.69 -13.09 -13.27
C ALA A 158 21.39 -12.08 -12.36
N TYR A 159 20.73 -10.96 -12.14
CA TYR A 159 21.12 -9.96 -11.15
C TYR A 159 20.29 -10.17 -9.88
N CYS A 160 20.94 -10.10 -8.71
CA CYS A 160 20.31 -10.24 -7.41
C CYS A 160 20.80 -9.12 -6.47
N GLY A 161 19.88 -8.26 -6.01
CA GLY A 161 20.19 -7.19 -5.07
C GLY A 161 21.22 -6.14 -5.54
N GLU A 162 21.52 -5.20 -4.65
CA GLU A 162 22.52 -4.15 -4.83
C GLU A 162 23.67 -4.34 -3.83
N GLU A 163 24.90 -4.34 -4.32
CA GLU A 163 26.10 -4.39 -3.50
C GLU A 163 26.71 -2.99 -3.38
N GLU A 164 27.02 -2.56 -2.16
CA GLU A 164 27.78 -1.33 -1.93
C GLU A 164 29.26 -1.57 -2.23
N VAL A 165 29.74 -0.98 -3.32
CA VAL A 165 31.16 -1.05 -3.74
C VAL A 165 31.96 0.13 -3.15
N GLY A 166 31.27 1.11 -2.56
CA GLY A 166 31.88 2.24 -1.87
C GLY A 166 30.82 3.25 -1.39
N PRO A 167 31.24 4.37 -0.78
CA PRO A 167 30.32 5.42 -0.37
C PRO A 167 29.55 5.92 -1.60
N PHE A 168 28.24 5.72 -1.62
CA PHE A 168 27.34 6.12 -2.72
C PHE A 168 27.54 5.38 -4.04
N SER A 169 28.27 4.26 -4.08
CA SER A 169 28.39 3.43 -5.29
C SER A 169 27.78 2.05 -5.06
N ARG A 170 26.73 1.74 -5.84
CA ARG A 170 26.05 0.46 -5.82
C ARG A 170 26.25 -0.27 -7.14
N LYS A 171 26.56 -1.56 -7.08
CA LYS A 171 26.65 -2.43 -8.24
C LYS A 171 25.71 -3.61 -8.03
N ARG A 172 24.92 -3.96 -9.04
CA ARG A 172 24.07 -5.15 -8.97
C ARG A 172 24.94 -6.40 -8.83
N ALA A 173 24.67 -7.23 -7.84
CA ALA A 173 25.39 -8.49 -7.70
C ALA A 173 24.91 -9.46 -8.79
N THR A 174 25.83 -10.24 -9.34
CA THR A 174 25.52 -11.22 -10.41
C THR A 174 25.58 -12.63 -9.86
N MET A 175 24.61 -13.45 -10.23
CA MET A 175 24.59 -14.87 -9.92
C MET A 175 24.29 -15.73 -11.15
N THR A 176 24.75 -16.97 -11.12
CA THR A 176 24.35 -18.01 -12.08
C THR A 176 23.30 -18.89 -11.41
N VAL A 177 22.05 -18.78 -11.86
CA VAL A 177 20.94 -19.60 -11.39
C VAL A 177 21.06 -20.99 -12.00
N THR A 178 21.03 -22.01 -11.15
CA THR A 178 21.22 -23.42 -11.52
C THR A 178 19.94 -24.25 -11.42
N GLY A 179 18.95 -23.79 -10.65
CA GLY A 179 17.64 -24.46 -10.54
C GLY A 179 16.65 -23.70 -9.66
N LEU A 180 15.46 -24.28 -9.48
CA LEU A 180 14.47 -23.87 -8.49
C LEU A 180 14.48 -24.86 -7.31
N LEU A 181 14.22 -24.35 -6.11
CA LEU A 181 13.98 -25.17 -4.93
C LEU A 181 12.56 -25.75 -4.97
N ASP A 182 12.39 -26.96 -4.46
CA ASP A 182 11.08 -27.61 -4.32
C ASP A 182 10.38 -27.06 -3.07
N PRO A 183 9.27 -26.31 -3.20
CA PRO A 183 8.61 -25.67 -2.06
C PRO A 183 8.13 -26.65 -0.99
N VAL A 184 7.72 -27.87 -1.37
CA VAL A 184 7.22 -28.87 -0.41
C VAL A 184 8.36 -29.48 0.39
N ARG A 185 9.48 -29.78 -0.28
CA ARG A 185 10.63 -30.42 0.36
C ARG A 185 11.39 -29.49 1.29
N GLU A 186 11.49 -28.22 0.91
CA GLU A 186 12.20 -27.20 1.68
C GLU A 186 11.30 -26.51 2.71
N GLY A 187 9.98 -26.78 2.68
CA GLY A 187 9.02 -26.20 3.63
C GLY A 187 8.85 -24.68 3.44
N LEU A 188 8.91 -24.21 2.20
CA LEU A 188 8.75 -22.79 1.87
C LEU A 188 7.30 -22.35 2.05
N GLY A 189 7.12 -21.22 2.72
CA GLY A 189 5.81 -20.62 2.93
C GLY A 189 5.29 -19.89 1.68
N VAL A 190 4.03 -19.46 1.75
CA VAL A 190 3.42 -18.63 0.69
C VAL A 190 4.11 -17.27 0.61
N GLU A 191 4.55 -16.76 1.76
CA GLU A 191 5.27 -15.51 1.98
C GLU A 191 6.66 -15.49 1.34
N ASP A 192 7.33 -16.64 1.25
CA ASP A 192 8.67 -16.76 0.65
C ASP A 192 8.59 -16.80 -0.88
N GLY A 193 7.45 -17.23 -1.42
CA GLY A 193 7.26 -17.51 -2.84
C GLY A 193 8.18 -18.63 -3.36
N LEU A 194 8.43 -18.61 -4.67
CA LEU A 194 9.37 -19.54 -5.29
C LEU A 194 10.80 -19.05 -5.09
N VAL A 195 11.67 -19.94 -4.62
CA VAL A 195 13.09 -19.65 -4.38
C VAL A 195 13.95 -20.32 -5.45
N CYS A 196 14.91 -19.56 -5.98
CA CYS A 196 15.90 -20.09 -6.91
C CYS A 196 17.21 -20.38 -6.22
N LYS A 197 17.91 -21.41 -6.72
CA LYS A 197 19.23 -21.80 -6.28
C LYS A 197 20.25 -21.37 -7.32
N GLY A 198 21.34 -20.75 -6.87
CA GLY A 198 22.37 -20.23 -7.75
C GLY A 198 23.75 -20.22 -7.11
N ARG A 199 24.75 -19.80 -7.91
CA ARG A 199 26.12 -19.62 -7.47
C ARG A 199 26.53 -18.16 -7.66
N GLY A 200 27.02 -17.54 -6.59
CA GLY A 200 27.54 -16.17 -6.59
C GLY A 200 28.83 -16.10 -5.79
N ARG A 201 29.87 -15.45 -6.32
CA ARG A 201 31.18 -15.25 -5.66
C ARG A 201 31.87 -16.51 -5.09
N GLY A 202 31.53 -17.68 -5.63
CA GLY A 202 32.10 -18.97 -5.21
C GLY A 202 31.23 -19.77 -4.25
N ASP A 203 30.20 -19.15 -3.68
CA ASP A 203 29.27 -19.78 -2.74
C ASP A 203 27.93 -20.10 -3.42
N GLU A 204 27.25 -21.08 -2.85
CA GLU A 204 25.87 -21.43 -3.19
C GLU A 204 24.93 -20.50 -2.43
N ILE A 205 23.98 -19.89 -3.15
CA ILE A 205 23.06 -18.89 -2.62
C ILE A 205 21.64 -19.21 -3.07
N GLU A 206 20.69 -18.90 -2.19
CA GLU A 206 19.26 -19.08 -2.39
C GLU A 206 18.60 -17.71 -2.31
N VAL A 207 17.83 -17.35 -3.33
CA VAL A 207 17.21 -16.03 -3.45
C VAL A 207 15.79 -16.19 -3.99
N PRO A 208 14.80 -15.46 -3.46
CA PRO A 208 13.45 -15.45 -4.02
C PRO A 208 13.49 -15.12 -5.51
N LEU A 209 12.78 -15.92 -6.30
CA LEU A 209 12.74 -15.78 -7.75
C LEU A 209 12.16 -14.43 -8.19
N ALA A 210 11.25 -13.87 -7.38
CA ALA A 210 10.66 -12.56 -7.62
C ALA A 210 11.68 -11.41 -7.47
N GLU A 211 12.79 -11.63 -6.75
CA GLU A 211 13.82 -10.62 -6.49
C GLU A 211 14.98 -10.65 -7.50
N ILE A 212 14.99 -11.60 -8.42
CA ILE A 212 16.04 -11.69 -9.44
C ILE A 212 15.61 -11.06 -10.76
N GLU A 213 16.53 -10.37 -11.41
CA GLU A 213 16.34 -9.90 -12.77
C GLU A 213 17.16 -10.76 -13.71
N ALA A 214 16.49 -11.59 -14.52
CA ALA A 214 17.11 -12.17 -15.69
C ALA A 214 17.50 -11.02 -16.64
N GLY A 215 18.75 -10.97 -17.10
CA GLY A 215 19.15 -10.00 -18.13
C GLY A 215 18.41 -10.23 -19.46
N LYS A 216 18.98 -9.79 -20.59
CA LYS A 216 18.46 -10.11 -21.93
C LYS A 216 18.64 -11.60 -22.27
N ASN A 217 17.88 -12.47 -21.63
CA ASN A 217 17.91 -13.93 -21.77
C ASN A 217 16.47 -14.44 -22.00
N PRO A 218 16.29 -15.67 -22.52
CA PRO A 218 14.95 -16.19 -22.85
C PRO A 218 14.05 -16.41 -21.62
N ASN A 219 14.62 -16.46 -20.42
CA ASN A 219 13.89 -16.64 -19.17
C ASN A 219 13.34 -15.32 -18.62
N PHE A 220 13.75 -14.16 -19.17
CA PHE A 220 13.31 -12.84 -18.72
C PHE A 220 11.78 -12.75 -18.62
N LYS A 221 11.09 -13.17 -19.69
CA LYS A 221 9.63 -13.09 -19.76
C LYS A 221 8.98 -13.93 -18.65
N LEU A 222 9.41 -15.18 -18.49
CA LEU A 222 8.86 -16.11 -17.49
C LEU A 222 9.08 -15.61 -16.04
N ILE A 223 10.26 -15.08 -15.74
CA ILE A 223 10.59 -14.56 -14.41
C ILE A 223 9.82 -13.26 -14.14
N SER A 224 9.73 -12.39 -15.14
CA SER A 224 8.96 -11.14 -15.05
C SER A 224 7.47 -11.40 -14.86
N ASP A 225 6.90 -12.41 -15.51
CA ASP A 225 5.49 -12.79 -15.37
C ASP A 225 5.20 -13.35 -13.96
N TYR A 226 6.10 -14.18 -13.44
CA TYR A 226 6.00 -14.66 -12.06
C TYR A 226 6.09 -13.51 -11.04
N ALA A 227 7.11 -12.64 -11.16
CA ALA A 227 7.30 -11.52 -10.25
C ALA A 227 6.12 -10.55 -10.28
N TYR A 228 5.57 -10.29 -11.48
CA TYR A 228 4.36 -9.49 -11.66
C TYR A 228 3.18 -10.05 -10.87
N TRP A 229 2.86 -11.34 -11.05
CA TRP A 229 1.75 -11.98 -10.34
C TRP A 229 1.98 -12.03 -8.83
N PHE A 230 3.21 -12.36 -8.41
CA PHE A 230 3.55 -12.48 -7.00
C PHE A 230 3.46 -11.15 -6.23
N TYR A 231 3.88 -10.03 -6.84
CA TYR A 231 3.88 -8.72 -6.16
C TYR A 231 2.58 -7.93 -6.32
N ASN A 232 1.84 -8.11 -7.41
CA ASN A 232 0.59 -7.38 -7.65
C ASN A 232 -0.63 -8.05 -7.01
N TRP A 233 -0.45 -9.22 -6.39
CA TRP A 233 -1.50 -9.82 -5.59
C TRP A 233 -1.87 -8.88 -4.42
N PRO A 234 -3.15 -8.48 -4.25
CA PRO A 234 -3.59 -7.77 -3.07
C PRO A 234 -3.38 -8.70 -1.88
N CYS A 235 -2.29 -8.49 -1.15
CA CYS A 235 -2.06 -9.11 0.14
C CYS A 235 -3.20 -8.64 1.06
N ARG A 236 -4.30 -9.41 1.09
CA ARG A 236 -5.33 -9.26 2.11
C ARG A 236 -4.62 -9.49 3.43
N ASP A 237 -4.60 -8.43 4.23
CA ASP A 237 -4.12 -8.35 5.61
C ASP A 237 -3.99 -9.72 6.28
N GLU A 238 -2.78 -10.03 6.76
CA GLU A 238 -2.41 -11.19 7.61
C GLU A 238 -3.26 -11.25 8.89
N SER A 239 -4.56 -11.52 8.78
CA SER A 239 -5.48 -11.56 9.91
C SER A 239 -6.35 -12.82 9.99
N GLU A 240 -6.09 -13.82 9.13
CA GLU A 240 -6.78 -15.11 9.16
C GLU A 240 -5.97 -16.29 9.71
N ILE A 241 -4.71 -16.11 10.10
CA ILE A 241 -3.92 -17.14 10.80
C ILE A 241 -3.63 -16.64 12.22
N ASP A 242 -4.66 -16.63 13.08
CA ASP A 242 -4.58 -16.68 14.56
C ASP A 242 -5.95 -16.32 15.20
N ARG A 243 -7.04 -16.97 14.77
CA ARG A 243 -8.29 -16.97 15.55
C ARG A 243 -8.73 -18.41 15.82
N GLU A 244 -8.21 -18.94 16.92
CA GLU A 244 -8.96 -19.90 17.72
C GLU A 244 -10.28 -19.23 18.14
N ASP A 245 -11.37 -19.78 17.61
CA ASP A 245 -12.69 -19.93 18.23
C ASP A 245 -13.08 -18.92 19.33
N ASP A 246 -13.80 -17.87 18.95
CA ASP A 246 -14.89 -17.34 19.75
C ASP A 246 -15.87 -16.59 18.82
N GLY A 247 -17.02 -17.22 18.58
CA GLY A 247 -18.03 -16.72 17.67
C GLY A 247 -18.71 -15.44 18.17
N GLN A 248 -18.76 -14.43 17.30
CA GLN A 248 -19.86 -13.48 17.29
C GLN A 248 -20.06 -12.84 15.91
N ASP A 249 -21.16 -13.23 15.27
CA ASP A 249 -21.82 -12.54 14.18
C ASP A 249 -22.00 -11.05 14.51
N ILE A 250 -21.43 -10.14 13.73
CA ILE A 250 -22.06 -8.86 13.31
C ILE A 250 -21.45 -8.46 11.96
N GLY A 251 -22.28 -8.44 10.91
CA GLY A 251 -21.96 -7.75 9.66
C GLY A 251 -22.20 -6.25 9.77
N SER A 252 -21.34 -5.45 9.13
CA SER A 252 -21.70 -4.25 8.36
C SER A 252 -20.46 -3.44 7.99
N GLU A 253 -20.43 -3.03 6.73
CA GLU A 253 -20.02 -1.70 6.25
C GLU A 253 -18.53 -1.29 6.30
N ILE A 254 -18.08 -0.94 5.10
CA ILE A 254 -16.82 -0.31 4.72
C ILE A 254 -16.53 0.88 5.65
N SER A 255 -15.44 0.81 6.42
CA SER A 255 -14.99 1.89 7.32
C SER A 255 -13.74 2.61 6.78
N PRO A 256 -13.63 3.95 6.95
CA PRO A 256 -12.45 4.76 6.64
C PRO A 256 -11.26 4.38 7.56
N PRO A 257 -10.01 4.81 7.26
CA PRO A 257 -8.78 4.30 7.89
C PRO A 257 -8.93 4.12 9.39
N GLY A 258 -8.75 2.87 9.84
CA GLY A 258 -9.29 2.37 11.10
C GLY A 258 -8.99 3.25 12.31
N MET A 259 -10.07 3.68 12.98
CA MET A 259 -10.07 4.31 14.30
C MET A 259 -9.19 3.55 15.31
N LEU A 260 -8.97 2.26 15.09
CA LEU A 260 -8.14 1.36 15.90
C LEU A 260 -6.63 1.62 15.76
N ILE A 261 -6.15 2.02 14.58
CA ILE A 261 -4.74 2.41 14.35
C ILE A 261 -4.49 3.77 14.99
N PHE A 262 -5.43 4.70 14.80
CA PHE A 262 -5.37 6.03 15.40
C PHE A 262 -5.39 5.97 16.93
N THR A 263 -6.31 5.21 17.52
CA THR A 263 -6.38 5.02 18.98
C THR A 263 -5.14 4.33 19.55
N LYS A 264 -4.56 3.34 18.86
CA LYS A 264 -3.28 2.74 19.27
C LYS A 264 -2.13 3.75 19.24
N ALA A 265 -2.05 4.58 18.20
CA ALA A 265 -1.03 5.63 18.09
C ALA A 265 -1.20 6.71 19.17
N VAL A 266 -2.42 7.17 19.42
CA VAL A 266 -2.76 8.12 20.50
C VAL A 266 -2.36 7.54 21.84
N LEU A 267 -2.77 6.30 22.14
CA LEU A 267 -2.46 5.63 23.41
C LEU A 267 -0.95 5.49 23.61
N LEU A 268 -0.21 5.10 22.57
CA LEU A 268 1.24 4.96 22.62
C LEU A 268 1.93 6.31 22.88
N CYS A 269 1.51 7.38 22.21
CA CYS A 269 2.06 8.72 22.40
C CYS A 269 1.76 9.29 23.79
N VAL A 270 0.54 9.10 24.28
CA VAL A 270 0.09 9.59 25.60
C VAL A 270 0.81 8.84 26.72
N VAL A 271 0.81 7.50 26.67
CA VAL A 271 1.48 6.67 27.68
C VAL A 271 3.00 6.86 27.64
N GLY A 272 3.59 6.86 26.45
CA GLY A 272 5.03 7.07 26.26
C GLY A 272 5.49 8.46 26.71
N GLY A 273 4.75 9.50 26.35
CA GLY A 273 5.02 10.89 26.74
C GLY A 273 4.92 11.10 28.25
N GLY A 274 3.91 10.50 28.90
CA GLY A 274 3.75 10.56 30.36
C GLY A 274 4.89 9.87 31.11
N ILE A 275 5.30 8.67 30.68
CA ILE A 275 6.39 7.92 31.32
C ILE A 275 7.73 8.65 31.14
N LEU A 276 8.04 9.09 29.92
CA LEU A 276 9.28 9.85 29.66
C LEU A 276 9.29 11.18 30.41
N GLY A 277 8.19 11.91 30.41
CA GLY A 277 8.03 13.15 31.17
C GLY A 277 8.26 12.94 32.67
N ALA A 278 7.69 11.88 33.25
CA ALA A 278 7.89 11.53 34.65
C ALA A 278 9.37 11.25 34.98
N THR A 279 10.06 10.49 34.12
CA THR A 279 11.47 10.13 34.31
C THR A 279 12.39 11.36 34.28
N ILE A 280 12.18 12.25 33.30
CA ILE A 280 12.97 13.47 33.14
C ILE A 280 12.65 14.46 34.28
N GLY A 281 11.37 14.63 34.62
CA GLY A 281 10.93 15.53 35.70
C GLY A 281 11.46 15.10 37.06
N ALA A 282 11.46 13.79 37.36
CA ALA A 282 12.08 13.26 38.56
C ALA A 282 13.58 13.57 38.57
N ALA A 283 14.31 13.25 37.50
CA ALA A 283 15.76 13.48 37.45
C ALA A 283 16.14 14.96 37.61
N LEU A 284 15.43 15.88 36.94
CA LEU A 284 15.69 17.32 36.99
C LEU A 284 15.50 17.94 38.38
N LYS A 285 14.50 17.47 39.15
CA LYS A 285 14.26 17.96 40.51
C LYS A 285 15.20 17.36 41.56
N THR A 286 15.78 16.21 41.27
CA THR A 286 16.50 15.42 42.28
C THR A 286 18.01 15.64 42.21
N PHE A 287 18.59 15.77 41.01
CA PHE A 287 20.04 15.91 40.86
C PHE A 287 20.46 17.36 40.61
N ASN A 288 21.41 17.85 41.40
CA ASN A 288 22.03 19.15 41.17
C ASN A 288 22.83 19.12 39.85
N GLY A 289 22.58 20.07 38.96
CA GLY A 289 23.23 20.13 37.64
C GLY A 289 22.54 19.31 36.55
N ALA A 290 21.46 18.58 36.85
CA ALA A 290 20.70 17.85 35.83
C ALA A 290 20.12 18.75 34.73
N GLY A 291 19.72 19.98 35.07
CA GLY A 291 19.26 20.96 34.08
C GLY A 291 20.34 21.34 33.07
N LEU A 292 21.58 21.57 33.53
CA LEU A 292 22.71 21.86 32.65
C LEU A 292 23.08 20.64 31.80
N ALA A 293 23.10 19.44 32.39
CA ALA A 293 23.40 18.22 31.66
C ALA A 293 22.34 17.91 30.57
N ALA A 294 21.05 18.14 30.88
CA ALA A 294 19.96 18.00 29.92
C ALA A 294 20.09 18.99 28.75
N LEU A 295 20.50 20.24 29.01
CA LEU A 295 20.72 21.23 27.95
C LEU A 295 21.93 20.88 27.07
N ILE A 296 23.05 20.48 27.69
CA ILE A 296 24.28 20.10 26.99
C ILE A 296 24.05 18.87 26.10
N GLY A 297 23.28 17.89 26.56
CA GLY A 297 22.92 16.74 25.74
C GLY A 297 21.85 17.04 24.70
N GLY A 298 20.80 17.78 25.08
CA GLY A 298 19.61 18.00 24.25
C GLY A 298 19.85 18.92 23.05
N ILE A 299 20.50 20.07 23.25
CA ILE A 299 20.64 21.08 22.19
C ILE A 299 21.44 20.55 20.98
N PRO A 300 22.63 19.95 21.15
CA PRO A 300 23.42 19.48 20.01
C PRO A 300 22.75 18.31 19.28
N LEU A 301 22.17 17.35 20.01
CA LEU A 301 21.48 16.21 19.39
C LEU A 301 20.16 16.60 18.74
N GLY A 302 19.46 17.62 19.24
CA GLY A 302 18.33 18.23 18.54
C GLY A 302 18.75 18.88 17.23
N MET A 303 19.84 19.65 17.22
CA MET A 303 20.36 20.25 15.98
C MET A 303 20.79 19.17 14.97
N ILE A 304 21.49 18.12 15.40
CA ILE A 304 21.90 17.01 14.53
C ILE A 304 20.68 16.26 13.99
N GLY A 305 19.69 15.97 14.85
CA GLY A 305 18.45 15.33 14.45
C GLY A 305 17.67 16.14 13.42
N ALA A 306 17.58 17.46 13.60
CA ALA A 306 16.94 18.36 12.64
C ALA A 306 17.62 18.33 11.26
N LEU A 307 18.96 18.25 11.22
CA LEU A 307 19.71 18.19 9.97
C LEU A 307 19.54 16.84 9.25
N ILE A 308 19.62 15.73 9.97
CA ILE A 308 19.49 14.38 9.40
C ILE A 308 18.06 14.16 8.90
N LEU A 309 17.08 14.40 9.76
CA LEU A 309 15.69 14.10 9.45
C LEU A 309 15.04 15.17 8.57
N GLY A 310 15.54 16.41 8.58
CA GLY A 310 15.17 17.44 7.60
C GLY A 310 15.59 17.08 6.18
N ARG A 311 16.79 16.51 5.99
CA ARG A 311 17.22 15.98 4.68
C ARG A 311 16.41 14.77 4.25
N TYR A 312 16.11 13.86 5.18
CA TYR A 312 15.22 12.73 4.93
C TYR A 312 13.80 13.20 4.55
N GLY A 313 13.31 14.26 5.20
CA GLY A 313 12.03 14.89 4.91
C GLY A 313 11.91 15.49 3.51
N ILE A 314 13.01 15.94 2.89
CA ILE A 314 13.02 16.38 1.48
C ILE A 314 12.71 15.19 0.56
N ILE A 315 13.38 14.06 0.79
CA ILE A 315 13.23 12.85 -0.03
C ILE A 315 11.84 12.25 0.17
N ALA A 316 11.42 12.05 1.42
CA ALA A 316 10.10 11.54 1.74
C ALA A 316 8.97 12.49 1.29
N GLY A 317 9.20 13.81 1.33
CA GLY A 317 8.26 14.81 0.85
C GLY A 317 8.08 14.80 -0.67
N ALA A 318 9.14 14.50 -1.42
CA ALA A 318 9.07 14.32 -2.87
C ALA A 318 8.26 13.08 -3.26
N VAL A 319 8.42 11.97 -2.52
CA VAL A 319 7.69 10.72 -2.75
C VAL A 319 6.21 10.84 -2.34
N ASN A 320 5.93 11.44 -1.18
CA ASN A 320 4.57 11.54 -0.63
C ASN A 320 3.83 12.85 -0.98
N ARG A 321 4.36 13.66 -1.92
CA ARG A 321 3.83 14.98 -2.31
C ARG A 321 3.56 15.93 -1.14
N LEU A 322 4.31 15.82 -0.05
CA LEU A 322 4.18 16.70 1.12
C LEU A 322 4.97 17.99 0.87
N ARG A 323 4.25 19.07 0.58
CA ARG A 323 4.79 20.42 0.30
C ARG A 323 5.77 20.94 1.36
N PHE A 324 5.67 20.44 2.60
CA PHE A 324 6.50 20.83 3.75
C PHE A 324 7.37 19.69 4.30
N GLY A 325 7.70 18.67 3.51
CA GLY A 325 8.44 17.49 3.98
C GLY A 325 9.76 17.82 4.70
N ALA A 326 10.53 18.79 4.19
CA ALA A 326 11.78 19.24 4.81
C ALA A 326 11.57 19.86 6.20
N PHE A 327 10.54 20.70 6.33
CA PHE A 327 10.20 21.38 7.58
C PHE A 327 9.69 20.39 8.62
N LEU A 328 8.78 19.49 8.23
CA LEU A 328 8.24 18.45 9.11
C LEU A 328 9.34 17.50 9.59
N GLY A 329 10.22 17.08 8.67
CA GLY A 329 11.40 16.28 8.99
C GLY A 329 12.33 16.99 9.98
N ALA A 330 12.61 18.28 9.78
CA ALA A 330 13.46 19.04 10.68
C ALA A 330 12.85 19.20 12.09
N VAL A 331 11.54 19.43 12.19
CA VAL A 331 10.83 19.54 13.47
C VAL A 331 10.83 18.20 14.21
N LEU A 332 10.47 17.10 13.54
CA LEU A 332 10.48 15.76 14.14
C LEU A 332 11.89 15.32 14.54
N GLY A 333 12.88 15.65 13.71
CA GLY A 333 14.29 15.37 13.98
C GLY A 333 14.81 16.14 15.20
N SER A 334 14.45 17.42 15.32
CA SER A 334 14.81 18.26 16.47
C SER A 334 14.22 17.72 17.76
N LEU A 335 12.94 17.35 17.74
CA LEU A 335 12.24 16.83 18.92
C LEU A 335 12.76 15.45 19.33
N GLY A 336 12.92 14.54 18.38
CA GLY A 336 13.44 13.19 18.65
C GLY A 336 14.90 13.23 19.12
N GLY A 337 15.76 13.97 18.41
CA GLY A 337 17.17 14.13 18.78
C GLY A 337 17.35 14.84 20.13
N GLY A 338 16.58 15.91 20.38
CA GLY A 338 16.62 16.64 21.63
C GLY A 338 16.20 15.80 22.83
N LEU A 339 15.15 14.99 22.69
CA LEU A 339 14.69 14.10 23.75
C LEU A 339 15.72 13.03 24.09
N VAL A 340 16.30 12.38 23.07
CA VAL A 340 17.39 11.40 23.24
C VAL A 340 18.60 12.06 23.92
N GLY A 341 18.95 13.28 23.52
CA GLY A 341 20.05 14.04 24.11
C GLY A 341 19.81 14.43 25.56
N VAL A 342 18.60 14.83 25.94
CA VAL A 342 18.23 15.10 27.33
C VAL A 342 18.39 13.85 28.19
N VAL A 343 17.88 12.70 27.74
CA VAL A 343 18.02 11.43 28.47
C VAL A 343 19.50 11.07 28.59
N ALA A 344 20.28 11.15 27.51
CA ALA A 344 21.72 10.88 27.55
C ALA A 344 22.46 11.80 28.54
N GLY A 345 22.19 13.11 28.52
CA GLY A 345 22.77 14.06 29.47
C GLY A 345 22.44 13.73 30.92
N LEU A 346 21.18 13.34 31.20
CA LEU A 346 20.74 12.94 32.54
C LEU A 346 21.37 11.61 32.99
N THR A 347 21.60 10.67 32.08
CA THR A 347 22.27 9.40 32.42
C THR A 347 23.71 9.58 32.87
N VAL A 348 24.40 10.62 32.36
CA VAL A 348 25.76 10.99 32.78
C VAL A 348 25.79 11.52 34.22
N VAL A 349 24.70 12.13 34.68
CA VAL A 349 24.60 12.60 36.08
C VAL A 349 24.27 11.45 37.04
N ALA A 350 23.61 10.39 36.56
CA ALA A 350 23.14 9.24 37.34
C ALA A 350 24.04 7.99 37.24
N LEU A 351 25.31 8.17 36.87
CA LEU A 351 26.22 7.15 36.30
C LEU A 351 26.35 5.79 37.02
N PRO A 352 26.23 5.63 38.35
CA PRO A 352 26.33 4.29 38.93
C PRO A 352 25.13 3.39 38.58
N TRP A 353 23.93 3.96 38.44
CA TRP A 353 22.68 3.19 38.37
C TRP A 353 22.06 3.15 36.96
N SER A 354 22.30 4.18 36.14
CA SER A 354 21.86 4.21 34.74
C SER A 354 22.58 3.14 33.91
N LEU A 355 23.87 2.93 34.17
CA LEU A 355 24.67 1.91 33.50
C LEU A 355 24.20 0.49 33.85
N LEU A 356 23.87 0.24 35.12
CA LEU A 356 23.33 -1.05 35.57
C LEU A 356 21.95 -1.34 34.95
N GLY A 357 21.07 -0.33 34.86
CA GLY A 357 19.77 -0.45 34.19
C GLY A 357 19.89 -0.72 32.69
N LEU A 358 20.85 -0.06 32.02
CA LEU A 358 21.15 -0.27 30.60
C LEU A 358 21.71 -1.68 30.32
N ILE A 359 22.66 -2.15 31.15
CA ILE A 359 23.21 -3.50 31.05
C ILE A 359 22.12 -4.55 31.31
N ALA A 360 21.29 -4.37 32.34
CA ALA A 360 20.18 -5.27 32.65
C ALA A 360 19.14 -5.32 31.51
N GLY A 361 18.78 -4.17 30.93
CA GLY A 361 17.86 -4.10 29.79
C GLY A 361 18.40 -4.80 28.54
N MET A 362 19.69 -4.64 28.23
CA MET A 362 20.32 -5.35 27.10
C MET A 362 20.45 -6.86 27.33
N PHE A 363 20.69 -7.30 28.58
CA PHE A 363 20.81 -8.72 28.90
C PHE A 363 19.47 -9.43 28.99
N LEU A 364 18.45 -8.84 29.60
CA LEU A 364 17.14 -9.48 29.83
C LEU A 364 16.18 -9.35 28.63
N GLY A 365 16.30 -8.29 27.84
CA GLY A 365 15.42 -8.03 26.68
C GLY A 365 15.33 -9.18 25.68
N PRO A 366 16.45 -9.84 25.30
CA PRO A 366 16.42 -10.96 24.36
C PRO A 366 15.81 -12.27 24.90
N TYR A 367 15.63 -12.42 26.22
CA TYR A 367 15.10 -13.65 26.85
C TYR A 367 13.59 -13.61 27.08
N VAL A 368 12.95 -12.44 26.99
CA VAL A 368 11.53 -12.26 27.31
C VAL A 368 10.65 -12.28 26.04
N LEU A 369 11.22 -12.19 24.83
CA LEU A 369 10.44 -12.11 23.59
C LEU A 369 11.04 -12.97 22.44
N PRO A 370 10.19 -13.50 21.53
CA PRO A 370 10.59 -14.48 20.51
C PRO A 370 11.59 -13.95 19.46
N GLN A 371 12.35 -14.90 18.89
CA GLN A 371 13.64 -14.74 18.20
C GLN A 371 13.65 -13.88 16.92
N LYS A 372 12.49 -13.57 16.31
CA LYS A 372 12.38 -12.94 14.97
C LYS A 372 12.62 -11.40 14.96
N GLN A 373 12.74 -10.72 16.12
CA GLN A 373 12.87 -9.24 16.20
C GLN A 373 14.08 -8.71 17.01
N ARG A 374 15.15 -9.49 17.16
CA ARG A 374 16.27 -9.21 18.10
C ARG A 374 16.92 -7.82 17.99
N ARG A 375 17.09 -7.23 16.79
CA ARG A 375 17.77 -5.92 16.64
C ARG A 375 16.94 -4.72 17.12
N LEU A 376 15.63 -4.70 16.86
CA LEU A 376 14.75 -3.60 17.30
C LEU A 376 14.37 -3.73 18.79
N VAL A 377 14.28 -4.96 19.30
CA VAL A 377 13.95 -5.24 20.70
C VAL A 377 15.08 -4.82 21.64
N SER A 378 16.35 -5.00 21.25
CA SER A 378 17.50 -4.59 22.07
C SER A 378 17.54 -3.08 22.33
N LEU A 379 17.17 -2.26 21.34
CA LEU A 379 17.15 -0.80 21.47
C LEU A 379 16.00 -0.34 22.37
N ARG A 380 14.81 -0.93 22.22
CA ARG A 380 13.65 -0.63 23.09
C ARG A 380 13.93 -1.06 24.53
N ALA A 381 14.46 -2.25 24.75
CA ALA A 381 14.81 -2.76 26.08
C ALA A 381 15.89 -1.92 26.77
N ALA A 382 16.90 -1.44 26.03
CA ALA A 382 17.91 -0.53 26.56
C ALA A 382 17.31 0.83 26.99
N SER A 383 16.37 1.37 26.20
CA SER A 383 15.71 2.63 26.53
C SER A 383 14.86 2.55 27.80
N PHE A 384 14.09 1.47 27.98
CA PHE A 384 13.31 1.21 29.20
C PHE A 384 14.21 0.96 30.41
N GLY A 385 15.30 0.20 30.26
CA GLY A 385 16.27 -0.02 31.34
C GLY A 385 16.94 1.26 31.83
N THR A 386 17.23 2.17 30.91
CA THR A 386 17.82 3.48 31.21
C THR A 386 16.84 4.39 31.96
N CYS A 387 15.58 4.45 31.51
CA CYS A 387 14.53 5.22 32.18
C CYS A 387 14.21 4.67 33.58
N GLY A 388 14.16 3.34 33.72
CA GLY A 388 13.99 2.67 35.01
C GLY A 388 15.14 2.94 35.97
N GLY A 389 16.39 2.86 35.50
CA GLY A 389 17.58 3.18 36.30
C GLY A 389 17.60 4.62 36.80
N LEU A 390 17.20 5.57 35.95
CA LEU A 390 17.08 6.99 36.32
C LEU A 390 16.02 7.23 37.40
N LEU A 391 14.83 6.63 37.27
CA LEU A 391 13.78 6.73 38.27
C LEU A 391 14.22 6.14 39.60
N ILE A 392 14.75 4.91 39.61
CA ILE A 392 15.21 4.25 40.84
C ILE A 392 16.31 5.09 41.52
N SER A 393 17.24 5.65 40.75
CA SER A 393 18.28 6.52 41.29
C SER A 393 17.73 7.82 41.87
N ALA A 394 16.73 8.43 41.22
CA ALA A 394 16.11 9.66 41.72
C ALA A 394 15.33 9.40 43.03
N PHE A 395 14.51 8.35 43.07
CA PHE A 395 13.74 7.99 44.26
C PHE A 395 14.62 7.62 45.46
N ARG A 396 15.81 7.05 45.21
CA ARG A 396 16.79 6.76 46.28
C ARG A 396 17.50 8.01 46.81
N HIS A 397 17.63 9.06 46.02
CA HIS A 397 18.36 10.27 46.43
C HIS A 397 17.46 11.20 47.25
N ASP A 398 16.25 11.50 46.76
CA ASP A 398 15.25 12.29 47.49
C ASP A 398 13.84 11.94 46.99
N GLN A 399 13.13 11.10 47.76
CA GLN A 399 11.80 10.61 47.40
C GLN A 399 10.75 11.73 47.29
N ALA A 400 10.85 12.78 48.10
CA ALA A 400 9.88 13.87 48.08
C ALA A 400 10.08 14.77 46.84
N ARG A 401 11.33 15.03 46.45
CA ARG A 401 11.63 15.80 45.24
C ARG A 401 11.40 15.00 43.98
N ALA A 402 11.73 13.71 43.99
CA ALA A 402 11.51 12.80 42.87
C ALA A 402 10.01 12.60 42.57
N THR A 403 9.16 12.43 43.59
CA THR A 403 7.70 12.32 43.39
C THR A 403 7.10 13.61 42.84
N ALA A 404 7.46 14.75 43.43
CA ALA A 404 6.99 16.05 42.94
C ALA A 404 7.46 16.32 41.50
N GLY A 405 8.70 15.97 41.18
CA GLY A 405 9.27 16.08 39.83
C GLY A 405 8.60 15.13 38.83
N ALA A 406 8.33 13.88 39.22
CA ALA A 406 7.67 12.89 38.39
C ALA A 406 6.24 13.29 38.03
N VAL A 407 5.47 13.80 38.99
CA VAL A 407 4.09 14.25 38.75
C VAL A 407 4.07 15.47 37.82
N SER A 408 4.89 16.50 38.10
CA SER A 408 4.95 17.66 37.20
C SER A 408 5.45 17.28 35.81
N GLY A 409 6.45 16.40 35.74
CA GLY A 409 7.03 15.94 34.48
C GLY A 409 6.05 15.10 33.65
N ALA A 410 5.27 14.23 34.28
CA ALA A 410 4.24 13.42 33.61
C ALA A 410 3.17 14.31 32.97
N ILE A 411 2.68 15.32 33.70
CA ILE A 411 1.68 16.27 33.19
C ILE A 411 2.26 17.05 32.00
N THR A 412 3.48 17.58 32.13
CA THR A 412 4.14 18.31 31.02
C THR A 412 4.36 17.40 29.80
N GLY A 413 4.77 16.15 30.02
CA GLY A 413 4.96 15.17 28.95
C GLY A 413 3.67 14.82 28.21
N LEU A 414 2.56 14.63 28.95
CA LEU A 414 1.24 14.38 28.39
C LEU A 414 0.74 15.56 27.54
N VAL A 415 0.86 16.79 28.06
CA VAL A 415 0.46 18.00 27.33
C VAL A 415 1.29 18.18 26.06
N ALA A 416 2.60 17.98 26.14
CA ALA A 416 3.48 18.08 24.97
C ALA A 416 3.16 17.02 23.90
N ALA A 417 2.89 15.78 24.31
CA ALA A 417 2.49 14.71 23.39
C ALA A 417 1.13 15.00 22.72
N ALA A 418 0.16 15.52 23.46
CA ALA A 418 -1.14 15.90 22.92
C ALA A 418 -1.03 17.06 21.91
N VAL A 419 -0.25 18.09 22.20
CA VAL A 419 -0.01 19.21 21.27
C VAL A 419 0.68 18.74 20.00
N LEU A 420 1.69 17.87 20.12
CA LEU A 420 2.39 17.31 18.97
C LEU A 420 1.44 16.47 18.08
N LEU A 421 0.58 15.67 18.70
CA LEU A 421 -0.41 14.87 17.99
C LEU A 421 -1.41 15.76 17.23
N LEU A 422 -1.91 16.82 17.87
CA LEU A 422 -2.81 17.79 17.22
C LEU A 422 -2.15 18.50 16.05
N LEU A 423 -0.86 18.85 16.16
CA LEU A 423 -0.10 19.44 15.06
C LEU A 423 0.08 18.47 13.89
N LEU A 424 0.34 17.19 14.17
CA LEU A 424 0.44 16.15 13.14
C LEU A 424 -0.90 15.94 12.43
N ILE A 425 -2.00 15.87 13.20
CA ILE A 425 -3.36 15.77 12.63
C ILE A 425 -3.65 16.99 11.76
N GLY A 426 -3.42 18.21 12.26
CA GLY A 426 -3.61 19.44 11.50
C GLY A 426 -2.79 19.46 10.20
N ALA A 427 -1.54 18.99 10.24
CA ALA A 427 -0.69 18.89 9.06
C ALA A 427 -1.22 17.90 8.01
N VAL A 428 -1.86 16.79 8.43
CA VAL A 428 -2.49 15.82 7.53
C VAL A 428 -3.78 16.37 6.93
N TYR A 429 -4.61 17.05 7.72
CA TYR A 429 -5.88 17.62 7.26
C TYR A 429 -5.71 18.87 6.38
N LEU A 430 -4.59 19.58 6.50
CA LEU A 430 -4.26 20.74 5.65
C LEU A 430 -3.71 20.34 4.27
N ILE A 431 -3.58 19.05 3.95
CA ILE A 431 -3.24 18.58 2.60
C ILE A 431 -4.47 18.84 1.72
N PRO A 432 -4.42 19.79 0.77
CA PRO A 432 -5.52 19.98 -0.17
C PRO A 432 -5.67 18.68 -0.94
N ARG A 433 -6.84 18.04 -0.85
CA ARG A 433 -7.20 17.00 -1.83
C ARG A 433 -7.28 17.73 -3.16
N THR A 434 -6.24 17.60 -3.98
CA THR A 434 -6.30 18.07 -5.36
C THR A 434 -7.50 17.37 -6.00
N PRO A 435 -8.47 18.11 -6.57
CA PRO A 435 -9.46 17.48 -7.44
C PRO A 435 -8.68 16.72 -8.52
N MET A 436 -9.02 15.45 -8.73
CA MET A 436 -8.57 14.73 -9.92
C MET A 436 -8.98 15.59 -11.11
N GLY A 437 -8.00 15.92 -11.96
CA GLY A 437 -8.25 16.74 -13.14
C GLY A 437 -9.18 16.02 -14.08
N ASP A 438 -10.22 16.73 -14.50
CA ASP A 438 -10.87 16.47 -15.77
C ASP A 438 -9.85 16.71 -16.89
N ASP A 439 -9.84 15.80 -17.85
CA ASP A 439 -8.98 15.80 -19.02
C ASP A 439 -9.21 17.07 -19.87
N GLU A 440 -8.15 17.86 -20.08
CA GLU A 440 -8.08 18.81 -21.20
C GLU A 440 -7.69 18.03 -22.46
N GLU A 441 -8.68 17.49 -23.17
CA GLU A 441 -8.61 17.28 -24.61
C GLU A 441 -9.02 18.56 -25.36
N ASP A 442 -8.44 18.73 -26.54
CA ASP A 442 -8.79 19.67 -27.62
C ASP A 442 -8.23 21.11 -27.60
N GLU A 443 -7.00 21.28 -28.08
CA GLU A 443 -6.73 22.34 -29.07
C GLU A 443 -5.76 21.83 -30.18
N VAL A 444 -6.34 21.22 -31.22
CA VAL A 444 -5.73 21.15 -32.55
C VAL A 444 -6.73 21.69 -33.57
N PHE A 445 -6.41 22.87 -34.12
CA PHE A 445 -6.69 23.41 -35.45
C PHE A 445 -7.18 24.86 -35.40
N GLU A 446 -6.27 25.81 -35.65
CA GLU A 446 -6.56 26.80 -36.67
C GLU A 446 -5.29 27.15 -37.45
N LYS A 447 -5.35 26.85 -38.74
CA LYS A 447 -4.33 27.10 -39.74
C LYS A 447 -4.82 28.30 -40.54
N VAL A 448 -4.20 29.47 -40.36
CA VAL A 448 -4.36 30.62 -41.27
C VAL A 448 -2.96 31.14 -41.58
N GLY A 449 -2.65 31.22 -42.86
CA GLY A 449 -1.36 31.68 -43.36
C GLY A 449 -1.31 33.19 -43.53
N GLU A 450 -0.09 33.70 -43.50
CA GLU A 450 0.41 34.99 -44.03
C GLU A 450 1.94 34.74 -44.13
N GLU A 451 2.49 34.52 -45.31
CA GLU A 451 3.02 35.52 -46.26
C GLU A 451 4.03 36.52 -45.65
N ASP A 452 5.24 36.41 -46.21
CA ASP A 452 6.20 37.47 -46.54
C ASP A 452 7.27 38.02 -45.57
N GLU A 453 8.39 38.32 -46.23
CA GLU A 453 9.59 39.11 -45.87
C GLU A 453 10.70 38.40 -45.07
N ASP A 454 11.75 37.92 -45.73
CA ASP A 454 12.95 38.66 -46.19
C ASP A 454 13.99 38.86 -45.09
N HIS A 455 15.10 38.13 -45.19
CA HIS A 455 16.46 38.71 -45.20
C HIS A 455 17.55 37.62 -45.24
N GLY A 456 18.21 37.56 -46.41
CA GLY A 456 19.64 37.85 -46.51
C GLY A 456 20.65 36.98 -45.76
N GLY A 457 21.40 36.21 -46.56
CA GLY A 457 22.86 36.28 -46.49
C GLY A 457 23.60 34.96 -46.26
N GLY A 458 24.48 34.62 -47.21
CA GLY A 458 25.70 33.88 -46.88
C GLY A 458 25.99 32.63 -47.70
N LEU A 459 26.35 32.81 -48.97
CA LEU A 459 27.25 31.88 -49.67
C LEU A 459 28.54 31.68 -48.87
N ARG A 460 28.89 30.42 -48.52
CA ARG A 460 30.28 29.96 -48.57
C ARG A 460 30.42 28.44 -48.66
N LEU A 461 30.95 28.03 -49.81
CA LEU A 461 31.65 26.78 -50.10
C LEU A 461 32.49 26.24 -48.92
N ARG A 462 32.47 24.91 -48.70
CA ARG A 462 33.50 23.96 -49.17
C ARG A 462 33.25 22.54 -48.63
N ARG A 463 33.54 21.56 -49.49
CA ARG A 463 33.82 20.15 -49.18
C ARG A 463 34.78 20.00 -48.00
N PHE A 464 34.50 19.05 -47.10
CA PHE A 464 35.20 17.77 -47.01
C PHE A 464 34.23 16.69 -46.52
#